data_AF-A0A7S0QLY1-F1
#
_entry.id   AF-A0A7S0QLY1-F1
#
_cell.length_a   1.000
_cell.length_b   1.000
_cell.length_c   1.000
_cell.angle_alpha   90.00
_cell.angle_beta   90.00
_cell.angle_gamma   90.00
#
_symmetry.space_group_name_H-M   'P 1'
#
loop_
_entity.id
_entity.type
_entity.pdbx_description
1 polymer ?
#
loop_
_entity_poly.entity_id
_entity_poly.type
_entity_poly.pdbx_seq_one_letter_code
_entity_poly.pdbx_strand_id
1 'polypeptide(L)'
;PATMSASTLGKNLNASCWFGPHRSVTDWIFFVVCAVAVPVSLLSFAVIEARIHANSSKQDETVNLQIFDVRNGYTPEEVFATLNAWGSQGKFLYLIIEFIDCAVYTLAYRGVFLVLLNRMSAQISSRWAMIAPVVSIMPAIPLFLSWVDLLEDLGQVAMLLTLPAAASSAPWSLLVRTASAINLTKWTIVRAGTPLFLAELLLLLLLRLRPAAKQRG
;
A
#
# COMPACT_ATOMS: atom_id res chain seq x y z
N PRO A 1 10.69 -7.04 -35.11
CA PRO A 1 10.51 -6.91 -33.64
C PRO A 1 9.52 -5.78 -33.31
N ALA A 2 8.28 -6.12 -33.00
CA ALA A 2 7.26 -5.13 -32.64
C ALA A 2 7.61 -4.50 -31.29
N THR A 3 7.79 -3.18 -31.26
CA THR A 3 7.96 -2.41 -30.02
C THR A 3 6.68 -2.55 -29.21
N MET A 4 6.75 -3.30 -28.10
CA MET A 4 5.65 -3.35 -27.13
C MET A 4 5.40 -1.93 -26.63
N SER A 5 4.25 -1.35 -26.99
CA SER A 5 3.92 0.00 -26.54
C SER A 5 3.82 0.01 -25.01
N ALA A 6 4.24 1.09 -24.36
CA ALA A 6 4.07 1.27 -22.91
C ALA A 6 2.61 1.07 -22.48
N SER A 7 1.64 1.33 -23.36
CA SER A 7 0.22 1.06 -23.13
C SER A 7 -0.13 -0.43 -23.05
N THR A 8 0.61 -1.29 -23.75
CA THR A 8 0.47 -2.75 -23.74
C THR A 8 1.20 -3.34 -22.54
N LEU A 9 2.33 -2.75 -22.16
CA LEU A 9 3.07 -3.11 -20.95
C LEU A 9 2.21 -2.84 -19.71
N GLY A 10 1.56 -1.67 -19.61
CA GLY A 10 0.62 -1.35 -18.52
C GLY A 10 -0.64 -2.23 -18.47
N LYS A 11 -1.13 -2.73 -19.61
CA LYS A 11 -2.28 -3.67 -19.67
C LYS A 11 -1.94 -5.08 -19.20
N ASN A 12 -0.67 -5.50 -19.30
CA ASN A 12 -0.24 -6.87 -19.05
C ASN A 12 0.58 -7.05 -17.77
N LEU A 13 1.11 -5.98 -17.18
CA LEU A 13 2.20 -6.14 -16.20
C LEU A 13 1.83 -6.63 -14.80
N ASN A 14 0.56 -6.75 -14.36
CA ASN A 14 0.32 -7.39 -13.05
C ASN A 14 -1.13 -7.74 -12.64
N ALA A 15 -2.13 -7.73 -13.53
CA ALA A 15 -3.50 -8.09 -13.13
C ALA A 15 -3.93 -9.50 -13.55
N SER A 16 -3.43 -9.98 -14.69
CA SER A 16 -3.85 -11.24 -15.30
C SER A 16 -3.31 -12.49 -14.59
N CYS A 17 -2.17 -12.41 -13.90
CA CYS A 17 -1.61 -13.52 -13.13
C CYS A 17 -2.36 -13.78 -11.81
N TRP A 18 -3.06 -12.79 -11.24
CA TRP A 18 -3.67 -12.90 -9.91
C TRP A 18 -5.20 -13.02 -9.94
N PHE A 19 -5.87 -12.45 -10.95
CA PHE A 19 -7.34 -12.41 -11.03
C PHE A 19 -7.92 -13.25 -12.18
N GLY A 20 -7.07 -14.07 -12.80
CA GLY A 20 -7.40 -14.93 -13.93
C GLY A 20 -7.45 -14.18 -15.27
N PRO A 21 -7.45 -14.93 -16.39
CA PRO A 21 -7.30 -14.38 -17.74
C PRO A 21 -8.48 -13.51 -18.24
N HIS A 22 -9.54 -13.32 -17.46
CA HIS A 22 -10.82 -12.78 -17.97
C HIS A 22 -11.31 -11.47 -17.34
N ARG A 23 -10.66 -10.90 -16.32
CA ARG A 23 -11.07 -9.61 -15.75
C ARG A 23 -10.05 -8.53 -16.10
N SER A 24 -10.43 -7.60 -16.97
CA SER A 24 -9.58 -6.45 -17.28
C SER A 24 -9.49 -5.54 -16.07
N VAL A 25 -8.32 -4.93 -15.86
CA VAL A 25 -8.02 -3.92 -14.81
C VAL A 25 -8.83 -2.62 -14.98
N THR A 26 -9.84 -2.65 -15.83
CA THR A 26 -10.75 -1.55 -16.19
C THR A 26 -12.21 -1.90 -15.88
N ASP A 27 -12.49 -3.12 -15.42
CA ASP A 27 -13.82 -3.60 -15.07
C ASP A 27 -14.35 -2.92 -13.79
N TRP A 28 -15.60 -2.48 -13.84
CA TRP A 28 -16.29 -1.90 -12.68
C TRP A 28 -16.55 -2.92 -11.58
N ILE A 29 -16.77 -4.19 -11.92
CA ILE A 29 -16.94 -5.24 -10.92
C ILE A 29 -15.65 -5.41 -10.13
N PHE A 30 -14.50 -5.45 -10.82
CA PHE A 30 -13.18 -5.48 -10.18
C PHE A 30 -12.98 -4.29 -9.26
N PHE A 31 -13.26 -3.07 -9.74
CA PHE A 31 -13.20 -1.86 -8.91
C PHE A 31 -14.07 -1.96 -7.65
N VAL A 32 -15.32 -2.40 -7.76
CA VAL A 32 -16.24 -2.50 -6.61
C VAL A 32 -15.76 -3.54 -5.60
N VAL A 33 -15.32 -4.71 -6.05
CA VAL A 33 -14.77 -5.76 -5.16
C VAL A 33 -13.57 -5.20 -4.38
N CYS A 34 -12.63 -4.57 -5.09
CA CYS A 34 -11.48 -3.93 -4.46
C CYS A 34 -11.90 -2.82 -3.50
N ALA A 35 -12.83 -1.94 -3.90
CA ALA A 35 -13.30 -0.84 -3.08
C ALA A 35 -14.04 -1.28 -1.80
N VAL A 36 -14.66 -2.46 -1.81
CA VAL A 36 -15.28 -3.08 -0.62
C VAL A 36 -14.24 -3.80 0.24
N ALA A 37 -13.28 -4.48 -0.37
CA ALA A 37 -12.23 -5.19 0.37
C ALA A 37 -11.35 -4.24 1.20
N VAL A 38 -11.05 -3.03 0.71
CA VAL A 38 -10.28 -2.02 1.45
C VAL A 38 -10.86 -1.72 2.85
N PRO A 39 -12.11 -1.22 2.99
CA PRO A 39 -12.66 -0.90 4.30
C PRO A 39 -12.87 -2.14 5.18
N VAL A 40 -13.13 -3.32 4.59
CA VAL A 40 -13.24 -4.58 5.35
C VAL A 40 -11.90 -4.96 5.97
N SER A 41 -10.79 -4.84 5.23
CA SER A 41 -9.46 -5.08 5.77
C SER A 41 -9.09 -4.05 6.84
N LEU A 42 -9.35 -2.75 6.62
CA LEU A 42 -9.09 -1.71 7.62
C LEU A 42 -9.88 -1.94 8.92
N LEU A 43 -11.15 -2.36 8.81
CA LEU A 43 -11.95 -2.73 9.97
C LEU A 43 -11.36 -3.95 10.70
N SER A 44 -10.88 -4.94 9.94
CA SER A 44 -10.20 -6.11 10.49
C SER A 44 -8.93 -5.72 11.25
N PHE A 45 -8.11 -4.82 10.69
CA PHE A 45 -6.92 -4.28 11.35
C PHE A 45 -7.29 -3.60 12.67
N ALA A 46 -8.28 -2.69 12.67
CA ALA A 46 -8.70 -1.98 13.87
C ALA A 46 -9.21 -2.94 14.97
N VAL A 47 -9.97 -3.97 14.59
CA VAL A 47 -10.46 -4.99 15.54
C VAL A 47 -9.31 -5.81 16.11
N ILE A 48 -8.36 -6.22 15.28
CA ILE A 48 -7.21 -7.04 15.71
C ILE A 48 -6.25 -6.20 16.58
N GLU A 49 -5.96 -4.97 16.18
CA GLU A 49 -5.13 -4.02 16.94
C GLU A 49 -5.73 -3.76 18.33
N ALA A 50 -7.04 -3.51 18.42
CA ALA A 50 -7.73 -3.38 19.70
C ALA A 50 -7.58 -4.64 20.58
N ARG A 51 -7.55 -5.85 19.98
CA ARG A 51 -7.28 -7.10 20.71
C ARG A 51 -5.83 -7.23 21.14
N ILE A 52 -4.87 -6.77 20.34
CA ILE A 52 -3.45 -6.73 20.73
C ILE A 52 -3.29 -5.83 21.95
N HIS A 53 -3.83 -4.61 21.93
CA HIS A 53 -3.76 -3.68 23.06
C HIS A 53 -4.48 -4.19 24.32
N ALA A 54 -5.63 -4.84 24.18
CA ALA A 54 -6.36 -5.39 25.32
C ALA A 54 -5.60 -6.53 26.03
N ASN A 55 -4.78 -7.27 25.29
CA ASN A 55 -4.06 -8.45 25.77
C ASN A 55 -2.58 -8.19 26.09
N SER A 56 -2.02 -7.05 25.66
CA SER A 56 -0.65 -6.68 25.99
C SER A 56 -0.48 -6.46 27.49
N SER A 57 0.70 -6.83 28.03
CA SER A 57 0.98 -6.60 29.44
C SER A 57 0.95 -5.10 29.72
N LYS A 58 0.16 -4.67 30.71
CA LYS A 58 0.10 -3.28 31.20
C LYS A 58 1.40 -2.85 31.93
N GLN A 59 2.50 -3.56 31.71
CA GLN A 59 3.70 -3.45 32.52
C GLN A 59 4.45 -2.15 32.29
N ASP A 60 4.20 -1.44 31.19
CA ASP A 60 4.82 -0.15 30.93
C ASP A 60 3.98 0.69 29.96
N GLU A 61 3.30 1.72 30.47
CA GLU A 61 2.52 2.67 29.65
C GLU A 61 3.42 3.49 28.70
N THR A 62 4.75 3.42 28.87
CA THR A 62 5.72 4.12 28.02
C THR A 62 6.04 3.40 26.71
N VAL A 63 5.70 2.10 26.59
CA VAL A 63 5.95 1.34 25.37
C VAL A 63 4.92 1.70 24.31
N ASN A 64 5.38 2.21 23.16
CA ASN A 64 4.50 2.37 22.01
C ASN A 64 4.05 0.97 21.54
N LEU A 65 2.75 0.71 21.61
CA LEU A 65 2.14 -0.57 21.22
C LEU A 65 1.52 -0.55 19.83
N GLN A 66 1.63 0.56 19.10
CA GLN A 66 1.15 0.66 17.72
C GLN A 66 1.79 -0.42 16.84
N ILE A 67 1.04 -0.96 15.89
CA ILE A 67 1.60 -1.84 14.86
C ILE A 67 2.74 -1.15 14.08
N PHE A 68 3.70 -1.90 13.54
CA PHE A 68 4.90 -1.29 12.96
C PHE A 68 4.62 -0.56 11.63
N ASP A 69 3.59 -1.00 10.89
CA ASP A 69 3.15 -0.38 9.63
C ASP A 69 2.77 1.09 9.75
N VAL A 70 2.22 1.51 10.89
CA VAL A 70 1.77 2.89 11.09
C VAL A 70 2.86 3.79 11.67
N ARG A 71 4.03 3.23 11.99
CA ARG A 71 5.16 3.99 12.54
C ARG A 71 6.00 4.60 11.43
N ASN A 72 6.69 5.70 11.74
CA ASN A 72 7.63 6.35 10.82
C ASN A 72 9.06 5.83 11.04
N GLY A 73 9.25 4.55 10.79
CA GLY A 73 10.45 3.84 11.22
C GLY A 73 10.44 3.50 12.71
N TYR A 74 11.41 2.68 13.11
CA TYR A 74 11.53 2.12 14.44
C TYR A 74 12.96 1.58 14.67
N THR A 75 13.39 1.51 15.92
CA THR A 75 14.68 0.94 16.30
C THR A 75 14.55 -0.53 16.73
N PRO A 76 15.65 -1.31 16.71
CA PRO A 76 15.69 -2.65 17.28
C PRO A 76 15.17 -2.70 18.72
N GLU A 77 15.53 -1.73 19.55
CA GLU A 77 15.13 -1.67 20.96
C GLU A 77 13.61 -1.46 21.11
N GLU A 78 13.03 -0.57 20.30
CA GLU A 78 11.58 -0.33 20.27
C GLU A 78 10.81 -1.55 19.80
N VAL A 79 11.29 -2.22 18.75
CA VAL A 79 10.68 -3.45 18.24
C VAL A 79 10.75 -4.54 19.30
N PHE A 80 11.89 -4.73 19.96
CA PHE A 80 12.02 -5.71 21.03
C PHE A 80 11.05 -5.44 22.19
N ALA A 81 11.00 -4.20 22.67
CA ALA A 81 10.09 -3.80 23.74
C ALA A 81 8.62 -4.03 23.37
N THR A 82 8.22 -3.61 22.16
CA THR A 82 6.86 -3.78 21.63
C THR A 82 6.49 -5.26 21.53
N LEU A 83 7.34 -6.06 20.89
CA LEU A 83 7.10 -7.48 20.68
C LEU A 83 7.04 -8.26 22.00
N ASN A 84 7.84 -7.88 23.00
CA ASN A 84 7.75 -8.49 24.32
C ASN A 84 6.46 -8.10 25.04
N ALA A 85 6.05 -6.84 24.98
CA ALA A 85 4.81 -6.36 25.59
C ALA A 85 3.55 -7.02 24.97
N TRP A 86 3.57 -7.29 23.66
CA TRP A 86 2.51 -8.02 22.96
C TRP A 86 2.40 -9.50 23.36
N GLY A 87 3.49 -10.11 23.85
CA GLY A 87 3.54 -11.55 24.13
C GLY A 87 3.35 -12.42 22.88
N SER A 88 3.16 -13.73 23.06
CA SER A 88 2.99 -14.67 21.95
C SER A 88 1.67 -14.44 21.19
N GLN A 89 0.59 -14.15 21.91
CA GLN A 89 -0.72 -13.92 21.32
C GLN A 89 -0.76 -12.65 20.47
N GLY A 90 -0.20 -11.54 20.96
CA GLY A 90 -0.16 -10.29 20.19
C GLY A 90 0.70 -10.42 18.94
N LYS A 91 1.83 -11.13 19.00
CA LYS A 91 2.65 -11.47 17.82
C LYS A 91 1.88 -12.28 16.78
N PHE A 92 1.12 -13.28 17.20
CA PHE A 92 0.30 -14.09 16.30
C PHE A 92 -0.82 -13.26 15.64
N LEU A 93 -1.50 -12.44 16.43
CA LEU A 93 -2.51 -11.51 15.90
C LEU A 93 -1.89 -10.52 14.90
N TYR A 94 -0.67 -10.05 15.16
CA TYR A 94 0.03 -9.19 14.23
C TYR A 94 0.42 -9.90 12.93
N LEU A 95 0.86 -11.16 12.98
CA LEU A 95 1.04 -11.97 11.75
C LEU A 95 -0.25 -12.10 10.92
N ILE A 96 -1.43 -12.12 11.56
CA ILE A 96 -2.71 -12.11 10.84
C ILE A 96 -2.94 -10.76 10.16
N ILE A 97 -2.57 -9.64 10.82
CA ILE A 97 -2.61 -8.31 10.18
C ILE A 97 -1.73 -8.30 8.93
N GLU A 98 -0.46 -8.71 9.04
CA GLU A 98 0.48 -8.80 7.90
C GLU A 98 -0.07 -9.66 6.76
N PHE A 99 -0.70 -10.80 7.09
CA PHE A 99 -1.32 -11.67 6.10
C PHE A 99 -2.49 -10.99 5.39
N ILE A 100 -3.41 -10.37 6.14
CA ILE A 100 -4.56 -9.66 5.57
C ILE A 100 -4.07 -8.47 4.75
N ASP A 101 -3.01 -7.79 5.20
CA ASP A 101 -2.40 -6.69 4.50
C ASP A 101 -1.89 -7.16 3.14
N CYS A 102 -0.87 -8.02 3.13
CA CYS A 102 -0.23 -8.54 1.93
C CYS A 102 -1.21 -9.25 0.98
N ALA A 103 -2.14 -10.06 1.49
CA ALA A 103 -2.99 -10.91 0.65
C ALA A 103 -4.30 -10.24 0.20
N VAL A 104 -4.82 -9.25 0.94
CA VAL A 104 -6.15 -8.70 0.69
C VAL A 104 -6.12 -7.19 0.56
N TYR A 105 -5.78 -6.46 1.62
CA TYR A 105 -5.85 -5.00 1.64
C TYR A 105 -5.00 -4.41 0.53
N THR A 106 -3.79 -4.91 0.44
CA THR A 106 -2.76 -4.39 -0.41
C THR A 106 -3.07 -4.63 -1.90
N LEU A 107 -3.63 -5.78 -2.24
CA LEU A 107 -4.18 -6.02 -3.57
C LEU A 107 -5.41 -5.16 -3.87
N ALA A 108 -6.31 -5.01 -2.90
CA ALA A 108 -7.55 -4.28 -3.05
C ALA A 108 -7.33 -2.79 -3.29
N TYR A 109 -6.58 -2.10 -2.42
CA TYR A 109 -6.38 -0.66 -2.55
C TYR A 109 -5.63 -0.34 -3.85
N ARG A 110 -4.65 -1.17 -4.23
CA ARG A 110 -3.93 -1.02 -5.51
C ARG A 110 -4.85 -1.24 -6.71
N GLY A 111 -5.75 -2.22 -6.65
CA GLY A 111 -6.76 -2.45 -7.69
C GLY A 111 -7.64 -1.21 -7.91
N VAL A 112 -8.07 -0.57 -6.82
CA VAL A 112 -8.80 0.72 -6.86
C VAL A 112 -7.96 1.80 -7.54
N PHE A 113 -6.73 2.04 -7.09
CA PHE A 113 -5.87 3.08 -7.67
C PHE A 113 -5.50 2.82 -9.13
N LEU A 114 -5.22 1.58 -9.51
CA LEU A 114 -4.91 1.23 -10.89
C LEU A 114 -6.08 1.54 -11.82
N VAL A 115 -7.31 1.18 -11.45
CA VAL A 115 -8.50 1.51 -12.25
C VAL A 115 -8.68 3.02 -12.36
N LEU A 116 -8.57 3.74 -11.24
CA LEU A 116 -8.76 5.19 -11.18
C LEU A 116 -7.70 5.93 -12.00
N LEU A 117 -6.42 5.68 -11.73
CA LEU A 117 -5.29 6.33 -12.40
C LEU A 117 -5.30 6.03 -13.89
N ASN A 118 -5.50 4.77 -14.32
CA ASN A 118 -5.57 4.49 -15.76
C ASN A 118 -6.69 5.26 -16.47
N ARG A 119 -7.86 5.41 -15.83
CA ARG A 119 -8.98 6.17 -16.39
C ARG A 119 -8.72 7.67 -16.37
N MET A 120 -8.19 8.20 -15.27
CA MET A 120 -7.85 9.61 -15.12
C MET A 120 -6.75 10.01 -16.09
N SER A 121 -5.68 9.22 -16.18
CA SER A 121 -4.56 9.50 -17.07
C SER A 121 -4.96 9.52 -18.54
N ALA A 122 -5.84 8.62 -18.97
CA ALA A 122 -6.38 8.61 -20.33
C ALA A 122 -7.20 9.87 -20.62
N GLN A 123 -8.08 10.28 -19.69
CA GLN A 123 -8.92 11.47 -19.86
C GLN A 123 -8.11 12.76 -19.86
N ILE A 124 -7.16 12.91 -18.93
CA ILE A 124 -6.30 14.07 -18.81
C ILE A 124 -5.39 14.20 -20.04
N SER A 125 -4.72 13.11 -20.45
CA SER A 125 -3.81 13.11 -21.61
C SER A 125 -4.53 13.47 -22.91
N SER A 126 -5.81 13.09 -23.05
CA SER A 126 -6.60 13.43 -24.24
C SER A 126 -6.93 14.93 -24.35
N ARG A 127 -6.92 15.66 -23.22
CA ARG A 127 -7.29 17.08 -23.18
C ARG A 127 -6.07 17.98 -23.04
N TRP A 128 -5.03 17.55 -22.33
CA TRP A 128 -3.86 18.36 -22.00
C TRP A 128 -2.56 17.63 -22.37
N ALA A 129 -2.21 17.68 -23.66
CA ALA A 129 -1.03 17.01 -24.21
C ALA A 129 0.29 17.40 -23.52
N MET A 130 0.41 18.63 -23.01
CA MET A 130 1.61 19.12 -22.34
C MET A 130 1.96 18.32 -21.07
N ILE A 131 0.96 17.83 -20.33
CA ILE A 131 1.17 17.07 -19.10
C ILE A 131 1.03 15.56 -19.28
N ALA A 132 0.71 15.10 -20.50
CA ALA A 132 0.52 13.69 -20.81
C ALA A 132 1.71 12.79 -20.41
N PRO A 133 2.99 13.18 -20.60
CA PRO A 133 4.11 12.35 -20.19
C PRO A 133 4.12 12.10 -18.67
N VAL A 134 3.90 13.15 -17.87
CA VAL A 134 3.89 13.06 -16.40
C VAL A 134 2.74 12.20 -15.92
N VAL A 135 1.55 12.40 -16.48
CA VAL A 135 0.33 11.70 -16.07
C VAL A 135 0.34 10.24 -16.54
N SER A 136 1.07 9.91 -17.62
CA SER A 136 1.16 8.55 -18.16
C SER A 136 1.96 7.58 -17.28
N ILE A 137 2.87 8.08 -16.43
CA ILE A 137 3.67 7.24 -15.53
C ILE A 137 2.98 6.98 -14.18
N MET A 138 1.95 7.76 -13.84
CA MET A 138 1.27 7.68 -12.54
C MET A 138 0.70 6.28 -12.22
N PRO A 139 0.11 5.53 -13.17
CA PRO A 139 -0.32 4.14 -12.91
C PRO A 139 0.81 3.19 -12.51
N ALA A 140 2.08 3.52 -12.78
CA ALA A 140 3.22 2.72 -12.34
C ALA A 140 3.56 2.96 -10.85
N ILE A 141 3.15 4.07 -10.25
CA ILE A 141 3.44 4.38 -8.84
C ILE A 141 2.81 3.35 -7.88
N PRO A 142 1.51 3.00 -7.98
CA PRO A 142 0.93 1.95 -7.14
C PRO A 142 1.62 0.60 -7.32
N LEU A 143 2.13 0.29 -8.52
CA LEU A 143 2.90 -0.94 -8.78
C LEU A 143 4.30 -0.89 -8.15
N PHE A 144 4.96 0.26 -8.12
CA PHE A 144 6.25 0.41 -7.46
C PHE A 144 6.11 0.35 -5.93
N LEU A 145 5.18 1.13 -5.38
CA LEU A 145 4.75 1.00 -3.97
C LEU A 145 4.37 -0.44 -3.65
N SER A 146 3.95 -1.20 -4.68
CA SER A 146 3.54 -2.58 -4.49
C SER A 146 4.63 -3.49 -3.96
N TRP A 147 5.82 -3.29 -4.50
CA TRP A 147 7.02 -4.00 -4.13
C TRP A 147 7.60 -3.48 -2.82
N VAL A 148 7.45 -2.18 -2.54
CA VAL A 148 7.93 -1.58 -1.30
C VAL A 148 7.17 -2.14 -0.10
N ASP A 149 5.83 -2.20 -0.15
CA ASP A 149 5.05 -2.81 0.96
C ASP A 149 5.41 -4.30 1.10
N LEU A 150 5.48 -5.06 0.00
CA LEU A 150 5.82 -6.49 0.09
C LEU A 150 7.19 -6.72 0.77
N LEU A 151 8.19 -5.90 0.44
CA LEU A 151 9.52 -6.00 1.07
C LEU A 151 9.50 -5.63 2.55
N GLU A 152 8.65 -4.69 2.93
CA GLU A 152 8.41 -4.34 4.32
C GLU A 152 7.73 -5.49 5.06
N ASP A 153 6.58 -5.98 4.58
CA ASP A 153 5.79 -7.05 5.21
C ASP A 153 6.67 -8.29 5.42
N LEU A 154 7.47 -8.66 4.41
CA LEU A 154 8.43 -9.75 4.52
C LEU A 154 9.48 -9.49 5.62
N GLY A 155 9.97 -8.26 5.72
CA GLY A 155 10.85 -7.84 6.80
C GLY A 155 10.18 -7.97 8.17
N GLN A 156 8.93 -7.55 8.30
CA GLN A 156 8.17 -7.60 9.54
C GLN A 156 7.83 -9.02 9.99
N VAL A 157 7.37 -9.86 9.06
CA VAL A 157 7.19 -11.29 9.29
C VAL A 157 8.51 -11.95 9.71
N ALA A 158 9.62 -11.66 9.03
CA ALA A 158 10.93 -12.20 9.42
C ALA A 158 11.36 -11.76 10.83
N MET A 159 11.10 -10.50 11.21
CA MET A 159 11.37 -10.01 12.57
C MET A 159 10.54 -10.75 13.62
N LEU A 160 9.26 -11.01 13.35
CA LEU A 160 8.35 -11.71 14.26
C LEU A 160 8.77 -13.16 14.48
N LEU A 161 9.20 -13.85 13.41
CA LEU A 161 9.58 -15.26 13.44
C LEU A 161 10.96 -15.51 14.09
N THR A 162 11.79 -14.47 14.25
CA THR A 162 13.17 -14.60 14.78
C THR A 162 13.30 -14.32 16.28
N LEU A 163 12.27 -13.75 16.91
CA LEU A 163 12.26 -13.49 18.37
C LEU A 163 11.75 -14.72 19.15
N PRO A 164 12.29 -15.06 20.35
CA PRO A 164 13.31 -14.33 21.13
C PRO A 164 14.77 -14.74 20.83
N ALA A 165 15.01 -15.74 19.97
CA ALA A 165 16.31 -16.40 19.83
C ALA A 165 17.46 -15.47 19.37
N ALA A 166 17.16 -14.35 18.71
CA ALA A 166 18.16 -13.51 18.04
C ALA A 166 18.11 -12.01 18.39
N ALA A 167 17.31 -11.58 19.38
CA ALA A 167 17.03 -10.15 19.61
C ALA A 167 18.26 -9.28 19.95
N SER A 168 19.34 -9.86 20.43
CA SER A 168 20.62 -9.19 20.71
C SER A 168 21.70 -9.47 19.66
N SER A 169 21.36 -10.18 18.58
CA SER A 169 22.30 -10.54 17.53
C SER A 169 22.43 -9.42 16.48
N ALA A 170 23.65 -9.23 15.97
CA ALA A 170 23.90 -8.27 14.88
C ALA A 170 23.03 -8.51 13.62
N PRO A 171 22.77 -9.77 13.19
CA PRO A 171 21.87 -10.03 12.06
C PRO A 171 20.43 -9.57 12.28
N TRP A 172 19.89 -9.75 13.49
CA TRP A 172 18.54 -9.31 13.82
C TRP A 172 18.43 -7.79 13.82
N SER A 173 19.38 -7.10 14.44
CA SER A 173 19.44 -5.63 14.42
C SER A 173 19.54 -5.07 13.00
N LEU A 174 20.27 -5.74 12.10
CA LEU A 174 20.35 -5.36 10.69
C LEU A 174 19.00 -5.56 9.98
N LEU A 175 18.32 -6.68 10.22
CA LEU A 175 16.98 -6.95 9.70
C LEU A 175 15.99 -5.86 10.11
N VAL A 176 15.94 -5.52 11.40
CA VAL A 176 15.03 -4.48 11.92
C VAL A 176 15.32 -3.12 11.30
N ARG A 177 16.59 -2.72 11.22
CA ARG A 177 16.98 -1.45 10.60
C ARG A 177 16.61 -1.41 9.11
N THR A 178 16.73 -2.53 8.42
CA THR A 178 16.36 -2.64 7.00
C THR A 178 14.85 -2.52 6.82
N ALA A 179 14.05 -3.26 7.60
CA ALA A 179 12.60 -3.17 7.57
C ALA A 179 12.11 -1.75 7.92
N SER A 180 12.70 -1.12 8.95
CA SER A 180 12.42 0.27 9.32
C SER A 180 12.74 1.25 8.18
N ALA A 181 13.86 1.08 7.49
CA ALA A 181 14.24 1.96 6.39
C ALA A 181 13.28 1.82 5.19
N ILE A 182 12.82 0.60 4.90
CA ILE A 182 11.81 0.33 3.87
C ILE A 182 10.48 0.99 4.26
N ASN A 183 10.01 0.80 5.49
CA ASN A 183 8.79 1.43 5.99
C ASN A 183 8.87 2.97 5.93
N LEU A 184 9.99 3.57 6.34
CA LEU A 184 10.20 5.01 6.22
C LEU A 184 10.17 5.48 4.75
N THR A 185 10.75 4.69 3.85
CA THR A 185 10.74 4.96 2.40
C THR A 185 9.32 4.91 1.85
N LYS A 186 8.53 3.88 2.21
CA LYS A 186 7.10 3.75 1.89
C LYS A 186 6.36 5.03 2.26
N TRP A 187 6.41 5.43 3.53
CA TRP A 187 5.69 6.61 4.01
C TRP A 187 6.16 7.91 3.37
N THR A 188 7.45 8.03 3.06
CA THR A 188 7.99 9.18 2.34
C THR A 188 7.38 9.28 0.94
N ILE A 189 7.32 8.16 0.21
CA ILE A 189 6.70 8.12 -1.12
C ILE A 189 5.21 8.39 -1.04
N VAL A 190 4.49 7.79 -0.08
CA VAL A 190 3.05 8.03 0.11
C VAL A 190 2.76 9.51 0.38
N ARG A 191 3.55 10.16 1.25
CA ARG A 191 3.41 11.60 1.54
C ARG A 191 3.71 12.49 0.34
N ALA A 192 4.70 12.13 -0.46
CA ALA A 192 5.04 12.87 -1.68
C ALA A 192 4.01 12.63 -2.81
N GLY A 193 3.48 11.41 -2.89
CA GLY A 193 2.53 10.99 -3.93
C GLY A 193 1.09 11.44 -3.68
N THR A 194 0.67 11.58 -2.42
CA THR A 194 -0.69 12.00 -2.07
C THR A 194 -1.06 13.38 -2.67
N PRO A 195 -0.22 14.42 -2.56
CA PRO A 195 -0.48 15.70 -3.23
C PRO A 195 -0.61 15.59 -4.75
N LEU A 196 0.19 14.74 -5.39
CA LEU A 196 0.13 14.52 -6.84
C LEU A 196 -1.20 13.88 -7.24
N PHE A 197 -1.64 12.84 -6.51
CA PHE A 197 -2.93 12.20 -6.72
C PHE A 197 -4.10 13.18 -6.53
N LEU A 198 -4.05 13.99 -5.48
CA LEU A 198 -5.07 15.02 -5.21
C LEU A 198 -5.10 16.09 -6.31
N ALA A 199 -3.93 16.49 -6.82
CA ALA A 199 -3.84 17.41 -7.95
C ALA A 199 -4.51 16.82 -9.19
N GLU A 200 -4.26 15.55 -9.54
CA GLU A 200 -4.93 14.90 -10.67
C GLU A 200 -6.45 14.82 -10.48
N LEU A 201 -6.92 14.51 -9.27
CA LEU A 201 -8.34 14.47 -8.96
C LEU A 201 -8.98 15.86 -9.16
N LEU A 202 -8.31 16.92 -8.69
CA LEU A 202 -8.77 18.29 -8.89
C LEU A 202 -8.81 18.65 -10.38
N LEU A 203 -7.75 18.32 -11.14
CA LEU A 203 -7.72 18.55 -12.59
C LEU A 203 -8.86 17.84 -13.30
N LEU A 204 -9.16 16.59 -12.91
CA LEU A 204 -10.30 15.85 -13.43
C LEU A 204 -11.64 16.52 -13.11
N LEU A 205 -11.83 16.98 -11.87
CA LEU A 205 -13.02 17.71 -11.46
C LEU A 205 -13.20 18.99 -12.28
N LEU A 206 -12.13 19.77 -12.45
CA LEU A 206 -12.14 20.98 -13.28
C LEU A 206 -12.50 20.68 -14.74
N LEU A 207 -12.05 19.54 -15.28
CA LEU A 207 -12.41 19.09 -16.64
C LEU A 207 -13.89 18.70 -16.78
N ARG A 208 -14.53 18.21 -15.71
CA ARG A 208 -15.97 17.89 -15.69
C ARG A 208 -16.84 19.12 -15.43
N LEU A 209 -16.33 20.08 -14.66
CA LEU A 209 -17.02 21.32 -14.33
C LEU A 209 -16.94 22.35 -15.46
N ARG A 210 -15.97 22.25 -16.38
CA ARG A 210 -16.03 23.04 -17.62
C ARG A 210 -17.30 22.64 -18.38
N PRO A 211 -18.32 23.52 -18.48
CA PRO A 211 -19.46 23.24 -19.33
C PRO A 211 -18.91 22.93 -20.72
N ALA A 212 -19.51 21.96 -21.41
CA ALA A 212 -19.22 21.72 -22.81
C ALA A 212 -19.52 23.02 -23.56
N ALA A 213 -18.50 23.88 -23.68
CA ALA A 213 -18.57 25.10 -24.45
C ALA A 213 -18.92 24.59 -25.84
N LYS A 214 -20.18 24.83 -26.23
CA LYS A 214 -20.76 24.47 -27.51
C LYS A 214 -19.67 24.65 -28.57
N GLN A 215 -19.23 23.55 -29.17
CA GLN A 215 -18.66 23.56 -30.50
C GLN A 215 -19.79 23.97 -31.47
N ARG A 216 -20.20 25.24 -31.38
CA ARG A 216 -21.01 25.93 -32.37
C ARG A 216 -20.10 26.99 -32.97
N GLY A 217 -19.68 26.73 -34.19
CA GLY A 217 -18.74 27.50 -34.99
C GLY A 217 -18.19 26.57 -36.03
#